data_AF-A0A0W0YKT3-F1
#
_entry.id   AF-A0A0W0YKT3-F1
#
_cell.length_a   1.000
_cell.length_b   1.000
_cell.length_c   1.000
_cell.angle_alpha   90.00
_cell.angle_beta   90.00
_cell.angle_gamma   90.00
#
_symmetry.space_group_name_H-M   'P 1'
#
loop_
_entity.id
_entity.type
_entity.pdbx_description
1 polymer ?
#
loop_
_entity_poly.entity_id
_entity_poly.type
_entity_poly.pdbx_seq_one_letter_code
_entity_poly.pdbx_strand_id
1 'polypeptide(L)'
;MATAGLILQSYLQTMTNEKLDDLRRNKTVDDLLEYNKKIHGGDFLIPLSFYLSILENTDEVMLHYMSQEKKDELLRDLQVTYLLLLAQKKYELTHQKIENARSYDSSIRKCQQLIDVLNYKKSCEEKNEEPAPEYGFATDGYPAKFLGFFLGQWLAEQIIGMMNRQTKTIKEAMGWFNEKRLNWVWDSALLKTVFDALPPDFFNLQDATVNIRKPDPYTGALSWILYYFRFGLNLSLLLKHTISGPWMDAEEKKTPWYERFMTQWDQRKFTLLNDSIWATGNLACYFWLTGKALGVWGDALTLGLLVFDITLAVWDYEEQKTKHNKEMLHFEKEIAIVRELIEKEEQDIKNGQDPKKLKEYHLQLDALTRAQKQGKRDWDHQQTGLIAAIGYAVGLMIAFALLAMPFLPITGPAALIIGIAGAVLCFAFTVIYSGVRGGLELHKTHVTKKEAKEDYLKKIEEFKLLLLENPDLDDNEKKFLFLEIKKLKAENEYQKQMIVFQTMHLIRSIVIDALVPALVFVGLVFVPLGVGLAVMGAGLLLAIVSNSMINAIFKPAKDELKSFDEDEYRTFCTNIECEDKKSVPLASTFFMGSTDKSEDKKPLLGEDSGLCSGLN
;
A
#
# COMPACT_ATOMS: atom_id res chain seq x y z
N MET A 1 10.17 -14.38 -12.73
CA MET A 1 8.90 -13.61 -12.69
C MET A 1 8.65 -13.06 -14.07
N ALA A 2 7.37 -12.96 -14.40
CA ALA A 2 6.81 -13.02 -15.74
C ALA A 2 6.22 -11.70 -16.23
N THR A 3 6.28 -10.64 -15.40
CA THR A 3 5.50 -9.41 -15.52
C THR A 3 5.49 -8.81 -16.93
N ALA A 4 6.66 -8.56 -17.51
CA ALA A 4 6.76 -7.97 -18.84
C ALA A 4 6.24 -8.90 -19.95
N GLY A 5 6.51 -10.20 -19.86
CA GLY A 5 5.97 -11.20 -20.78
C GLY A 5 4.45 -11.33 -20.69
N LEU A 6 3.86 -11.15 -19.49
CA LEU A 6 2.41 -11.14 -19.30
C LEU A 6 1.74 -9.91 -19.90
N ILE A 7 2.37 -8.74 -19.79
CA ILE A 7 1.89 -7.51 -20.46
C ILE A 7 1.87 -7.74 -21.96
N LEU A 8 3.00 -8.19 -22.53
CA LEU A 8 3.15 -8.47 -23.96
C LEU A 8 2.10 -9.49 -24.43
N GLN A 9 2.00 -10.63 -23.74
CA GLN A 9 1.07 -11.70 -24.09
C GLN A 9 -0.39 -11.23 -24.03
N SER A 10 -0.73 -10.35 -23.09
CA SER A 10 -2.08 -9.80 -22.96
C SER A 10 -2.46 -8.90 -24.14
N TYR A 11 -1.53 -8.07 -24.63
CA TYR A 11 -1.77 -7.30 -25.86
C TYR A 11 -1.94 -8.23 -27.08
N LEU A 12 -1.04 -9.20 -27.26
CA LEU A 12 -1.13 -10.16 -28.38
C LEU A 12 -2.46 -10.92 -28.41
N GLN A 13 -2.94 -11.35 -27.24
CA GLN A 13 -4.18 -12.10 -27.11
C GLN A 13 -5.44 -11.24 -27.32
N THR A 14 -5.36 -9.94 -27.09
CA THR A 14 -6.48 -9.00 -27.30
C THR A 14 -6.47 -8.41 -28.71
N MET A 15 -5.37 -8.46 -29.47
CA MET A 15 -5.28 -7.91 -30.84
C MET A 15 -6.22 -8.58 -31.85
N THR A 16 -6.47 -9.88 -31.71
CA THR A 16 -7.18 -10.68 -32.73
C THR A 16 -8.70 -10.74 -32.52
N ASN A 17 -9.22 -10.03 -31.52
CA ASN A 17 -10.48 -10.36 -30.88
C ASN A 17 -11.41 -9.14 -30.70
N GLU A 18 -11.70 -8.44 -31.80
CA GLU A 18 -12.62 -7.28 -31.81
C GLU A 18 -14.06 -7.62 -31.35
N LYS A 19 -14.45 -8.92 -31.36
CA LYS A 19 -15.75 -9.41 -30.85
C LYS A 19 -15.54 -10.64 -29.96
N LEU A 20 -15.36 -10.41 -28.67
CA LEU A 20 -15.17 -11.45 -27.68
C LEU A 20 -16.52 -11.95 -27.15
N ASP A 21 -16.98 -13.10 -27.64
CA ASP A 21 -17.98 -13.88 -26.90
C ASP A 21 -17.38 -14.44 -25.59
N ASP A 22 -18.24 -14.84 -24.65
CA ASP A 22 -17.82 -15.37 -23.34
C ASP A 22 -16.95 -16.63 -23.42
N LEU A 23 -17.15 -17.48 -24.43
CA LEU A 23 -16.37 -18.70 -24.63
C LEU A 23 -14.94 -18.35 -25.05
N ARG A 24 -14.76 -17.39 -25.96
CA ARG A 24 -13.44 -16.89 -26.36
C ARG A 24 -12.74 -16.19 -25.20
N ARG A 25 -13.44 -15.39 -24.39
CA ARG A 25 -12.86 -14.75 -23.19
C ARG A 25 -12.28 -15.76 -22.23
N ASN A 26 -13.05 -16.79 -21.88
CA ASN A 26 -12.58 -17.83 -20.98
C ASN A 26 -11.36 -18.57 -21.54
N LYS A 27 -11.36 -18.87 -22.85
CA LYS A 27 -10.21 -19.47 -23.52
C LYS A 27 -8.98 -18.57 -23.44
N THR A 28 -9.12 -17.27 -23.72
CA THR A 28 -7.99 -16.33 -23.64
C THR A 28 -7.41 -16.22 -22.22
N VAL A 29 -8.27 -16.20 -21.21
CA VAL A 29 -7.84 -16.25 -19.81
C VAL A 29 -7.08 -17.55 -19.51
N ASP A 30 -7.56 -18.68 -20.02
CA ASP A 30 -6.89 -19.98 -19.86
C ASP A 30 -5.54 -20.03 -20.57
N ASP A 31 -5.46 -19.52 -21.81
CA ASP A 31 -4.22 -19.42 -22.57
C ASP A 31 -3.19 -18.53 -21.83
N LEU A 32 -3.65 -17.43 -21.21
CA LEU A 32 -2.79 -16.55 -20.43
C LEU A 32 -2.31 -17.22 -19.13
N LEU A 33 -3.18 -17.96 -18.44
CA LEU A 33 -2.82 -18.75 -17.27
C LEU A 33 -1.82 -19.85 -17.61
N GLU A 34 -1.99 -20.53 -18.74
CA GLU A 34 -1.07 -21.56 -19.24
C GLU A 34 0.29 -20.96 -19.59
N TYR A 35 0.30 -19.81 -20.28
CA TYR A 35 1.53 -19.07 -20.56
C TYR A 35 2.25 -18.68 -19.27
N ASN A 36 1.53 -18.13 -18.28
CA ASN A 36 2.08 -17.77 -16.98
C ASN A 36 2.70 -18.99 -16.26
N LYS A 37 2.05 -20.16 -16.31
CA LYS A 37 2.60 -21.42 -15.78
C LYS A 37 3.88 -21.83 -16.50
N LYS A 38 3.92 -21.74 -17.83
CA LYS A 38 5.08 -22.13 -18.65
C LYS A 38 6.35 -21.33 -18.32
N ILE A 39 6.20 -20.07 -17.95
CA ILE A 39 7.31 -19.19 -17.55
C ILE A 39 7.57 -19.19 -16.04
N HIS A 40 6.95 -20.12 -15.30
CA HIS A 40 7.01 -20.21 -13.84
C HIS A 40 6.68 -18.89 -13.15
N GLY A 41 5.67 -18.18 -13.68
CA GLY A 41 5.17 -16.95 -13.10
C GLY A 41 4.24 -17.20 -11.91
N GLY A 42 4.14 -16.19 -11.04
CA GLY A 42 3.30 -16.21 -9.85
C GLY A 42 1.90 -15.68 -10.14
N ASP A 43 1.42 -14.79 -9.29
CA ASP A 43 0.19 -14.03 -9.58
C ASP A 43 0.42 -12.95 -10.66
N PHE A 44 -0.67 -12.34 -11.10
CA PHE A 44 -0.71 -11.23 -12.06
C PHE A 44 -0.75 -9.87 -11.36
N LEU A 45 -0.49 -9.79 -10.04
CA LEU A 45 -0.65 -8.52 -9.29
C LEU A 45 0.29 -7.43 -9.79
N ILE A 46 1.53 -7.79 -10.13
CA ILE A 46 2.51 -6.82 -10.59
C ILE A 46 2.06 -6.16 -11.90
N PRO A 47 1.77 -6.90 -13.00
CA PRO A 47 1.29 -6.26 -14.23
C PRO A 47 -0.08 -5.61 -14.02
N LEU A 48 -0.96 -6.20 -13.21
CA LEU A 48 -2.29 -5.66 -12.94
C LEU A 48 -2.26 -4.33 -12.18
N SER A 49 -1.30 -4.11 -11.27
CA SER A 49 -1.24 -2.88 -10.47
C SER A 49 -1.07 -1.63 -11.33
N PHE A 50 -0.29 -1.73 -12.42
CA PHE A 50 -0.18 -0.69 -13.44
C PHE A 50 -1.52 -0.42 -14.14
N TYR A 51 -2.21 -1.45 -14.64
CA TYR A 51 -3.48 -1.30 -15.35
C TYR A 51 -4.65 -0.87 -14.46
N LEU A 52 -4.65 -1.29 -13.19
CA LEU A 52 -5.59 -0.77 -12.19
C LEU A 52 -5.46 0.74 -12.03
N SER A 53 -4.24 1.29 -12.10
CA SER A 53 -4.05 2.73 -12.09
C SER A 53 -4.70 3.42 -13.29
N ILE A 54 -4.66 2.82 -14.49
CA ILE A 54 -5.34 3.36 -15.69
C ILE A 54 -6.86 3.36 -15.47
N LEU A 55 -7.40 2.25 -14.95
CA LEU A 55 -8.83 2.11 -14.66
C LEU A 55 -9.31 3.08 -13.58
N GLU A 56 -8.53 3.26 -12.51
CA GLU A 56 -8.81 4.22 -11.44
C GLU A 56 -8.72 5.66 -11.94
N ASN A 57 -7.85 5.91 -12.93
CA ASN A 57 -7.63 7.21 -13.50
C ASN A 57 -8.59 7.60 -14.64
N THR A 58 -9.44 6.69 -15.08
CA THR A 58 -10.39 6.95 -16.16
C THR A 58 -11.78 7.23 -15.60
N ASP A 59 -12.30 8.42 -15.92
CA ASP A 59 -13.66 8.86 -15.61
C ASP A 59 -14.50 9.00 -16.88
N GLU A 60 -15.77 8.58 -16.81
CA GLU A 60 -16.69 8.55 -17.95
C GLU A 60 -16.88 9.93 -18.61
N VAL A 61 -16.87 10.99 -17.79
CA VAL A 61 -16.99 12.39 -18.25
C VAL A 61 -15.88 12.77 -19.24
N MET A 62 -14.67 12.22 -19.07
CA MET A 62 -13.55 12.50 -19.96
C MET A 62 -13.73 11.88 -21.35
N LEU A 63 -14.45 10.75 -21.44
CA LEU A 63 -14.67 10.03 -22.70
C LEU A 63 -15.50 10.81 -23.70
N HIS A 64 -16.26 11.83 -23.27
CA HIS A 64 -17.02 12.67 -24.19
C HIS A 64 -16.10 13.57 -25.03
N TYR A 65 -15.02 14.06 -24.41
CA TYR A 65 -14.13 15.07 -24.99
C TYR A 65 -12.85 14.48 -25.59
N MET A 66 -12.57 13.20 -25.32
CA MET A 66 -11.38 12.50 -25.79
C MET A 66 -11.39 12.32 -27.33
N SER A 67 -10.22 12.50 -27.97
CA SER A 67 -10.04 12.22 -29.39
C SER A 67 -10.24 10.73 -29.70
N GLN A 68 -10.58 10.39 -30.95
CA GLN A 68 -10.82 8.99 -31.33
C GLN A 68 -9.57 8.13 -31.14
N GLU A 69 -8.38 8.68 -31.43
CA GLU A 69 -7.11 7.99 -31.21
C GLU A 69 -6.88 7.64 -29.74
N LYS A 70 -7.13 8.58 -28.82
CA LYS A 70 -6.99 8.33 -27.37
C LYS A 70 -8.07 7.37 -26.86
N LYS A 71 -9.29 7.42 -27.41
CA LYS A 71 -10.36 6.46 -27.10
C LYS A 71 -9.97 5.05 -27.52
N ASP A 72 -9.36 4.91 -28.70
CA ASP A 72 -8.88 3.62 -29.19
C ASP A 72 -7.74 3.09 -28.32
N GLU A 73 -6.75 3.93 -27.94
CA GLU A 73 -5.69 3.55 -27.00
C GLU A 73 -6.25 3.11 -25.63
N LEU A 74 -7.13 3.91 -25.04
CA LEU A 74 -7.77 3.58 -23.78
C LEU A 74 -8.58 2.28 -23.87
N LEU A 75 -9.31 2.07 -24.98
CA LEU A 75 -10.03 0.82 -25.20
C LEU A 75 -9.08 -0.38 -25.19
N ARG A 76 -7.90 -0.27 -25.82
CA ARG A 76 -6.88 -1.33 -25.81
C ARG A 76 -6.36 -1.58 -24.40
N ASP A 77 -6.01 -0.54 -23.65
CA ASP A 77 -5.55 -0.68 -22.27
C ASP A 77 -6.62 -1.27 -21.35
N LEU A 78 -7.89 -0.89 -21.52
CA LEU A 78 -9.01 -1.46 -20.77
C LEU A 78 -9.24 -2.93 -21.13
N GLN A 79 -9.12 -3.33 -22.40
CA GLN A 79 -9.21 -4.75 -22.80
C GLN A 79 -8.12 -5.59 -22.14
N VAL A 80 -6.88 -5.09 -22.10
CA VAL A 80 -5.76 -5.73 -21.39
C VAL A 80 -6.03 -5.78 -19.88
N THR A 81 -6.51 -4.66 -19.30
CA THR A 81 -6.89 -4.58 -17.88
C THR A 81 -7.95 -5.62 -17.53
N TYR A 82 -8.99 -5.74 -18.36
CA TYR A 82 -10.08 -6.68 -18.18
C TYR A 82 -9.58 -8.13 -18.22
N LEU A 83 -8.73 -8.47 -19.19
CA LEU A 83 -8.13 -9.79 -19.30
C LEU A 83 -7.26 -10.13 -18.08
N LEU A 84 -6.41 -9.20 -17.63
CA LEU A 84 -5.58 -9.37 -16.45
C LEU A 84 -6.40 -9.49 -15.16
N LEU A 85 -7.49 -8.74 -15.02
CA LEU A 85 -8.42 -8.85 -13.90
C LEU A 85 -9.09 -10.23 -13.85
N LEU A 86 -9.58 -10.71 -14.99
CA LEU A 86 -10.17 -12.05 -15.08
C LEU A 86 -9.15 -13.15 -14.79
N ALA A 87 -7.93 -13.02 -15.33
CA ALA A 87 -6.84 -13.95 -15.07
C ALA A 87 -6.41 -13.95 -13.60
N GLN A 88 -6.25 -12.76 -12.99
CA GLN A 88 -5.93 -12.64 -11.57
C GLN A 88 -7.04 -13.22 -10.68
N LYS A 89 -8.31 -12.88 -10.98
CA LYS A 89 -9.45 -13.41 -10.23
C LYS A 89 -9.50 -14.94 -10.36
N LYS A 90 -9.36 -15.49 -11.57
CA LYS A 90 -9.37 -16.94 -11.79
C LYS A 90 -8.17 -17.62 -11.11
N TYR A 91 -6.99 -17.01 -11.18
CA TYR A 91 -5.80 -17.46 -10.48
C TYR A 91 -6.04 -17.51 -8.97
N GLU A 92 -6.51 -16.41 -8.36
CA GLU A 92 -6.77 -16.34 -6.93
C GLU A 92 -7.88 -17.30 -6.48
N LEU A 93 -8.99 -17.39 -7.22
CA LEU A 93 -10.06 -18.35 -6.94
C LEU A 93 -9.56 -19.79 -7.00
N THR A 94 -8.76 -20.14 -8.01
CA THR A 94 -8.11 -21.46 -8.12
C THR A 94 -7.19 -21.72 -6.93
N HIS A 95 -6.57 -20.69 -6.35
CA HIS A 95 -5.78 -20.80 -5.12
C HIS A 95 -6.59 -20.46 -3.87
N GLN A 96 -7.92 -20.46 -3.95
CA GLN A 96 -8.91 -20.17 -2.89
C GLN A 96 -8.64 -18.89 -2.10
N LYS A 97 -8.00 -17.92 -2.73
CA LYS A 97 -7.90 -16.53 -2.28
C LYS A 97 -9.16 -15.81 -2.74
N ILE A 98 -10.06 -15.57 -1.81
CA ILE A 98 -11.38 -14.96 -2.08
C ILE A 98 -11.49 -13.57 -1.47
N GLU A 99 -10.50 -13.13 -0.69
CA GLU A 99 -10.49 -11.82 -0.05
C GLU A 99 -10.62 -10.66 -1.04
N ASN A 100 -10.01 -10.79 -2.22
CA ASN A 100 -9.98 -9.73 -3.23
C ASN A 100 -11.07 -9.88 -4.30
N ALA A 101 -11.83 -10.98 -4.31
CA ALA A 101 -12.78 -11.31 -5.38
C ALA A 101 -13.79 -10.18 -5.62
N ARG A 102 -14.33 -9.57 -4.55
CA ARG A 102 -15.26 -8.43 -4.67
C ARG A 102 -14.62 -7.16 -5.21
N SER A 103 -13.36 -6.92 -4.84
CA SER A 103 -12.60 -5.79 -5.38
C SER A 103 -12.42 -5.97 -6.88
N TYR A 104 -12.02 -7.19 -7.30
CA TYR A 104 -11.93 -7.54 -8.71
C TYR A 104 -13.28 -7.44 -9.40
N ASP A 105 -14.39 -7.89 -8.82
CA ASP A 105 -15.73 -7.75 -9.40
C ASP A 105 -16.16 -6.29 -9.57
N SER A 106 -15.75 -5.42 -8.65
CA SER A 106 -15.97 -3.98 -8.79
C SER A 106 -15.15 -3.40 -9.94
N SER A 107 -13.86 -3.75 -10.01
CA SER A 107 -12.96 -3.28 -11.08
C SER A 107 -13.35 -3.85 -12.45
N ILE A 108 -13.73 -5.12 -12.54
CA ILE A 108 -14.22 -5.79 -13.75
C ILE A 108 -15.48 -5.09 -14.24
N ARG A 109 -16.44 -4.80 -13.36
CA ARG A 109 -17.66 -4.06 -13.73
C ARG A 109 -17.34 -2.66 -14.22
N LYS A 110 -16.50 -1.90 -13.51
CA LYS A 110 -16.07 -0.56 -13.95
C LYS A 110 -15.38 -0.61 -15.32
N CYS A 111 -14.49 -1.58 -15.51
CA CYS A 111 -13.74 -1.76 -16.76
C CYS A 111 -14.68 -2.11 -17.92
N GLN A 112 -15.61 -3.04 -17.71
CA GLN A 112 -16.61 -3.41 -18.71
C GLN A 112 -17.52 -2.24 -19.07
N GLN A 113 -18.00 -1.47 -18.08
CA GLN A 113 -18.80 -0.27 -18.32
C GLN A 113 -18.08 0.74 -19.22
N LEU A 114 -16.79 1.01 -18.97
CA LEU A 114 -15.99 1.90 -19.81
C LEU A 114 -15.79 1.34 -21.23
N ILE A 115 -15.53 0.04 -21.37
CA ILE A 115 -15.42 -0.64 -22.66
C ILE A 115 -16.73 -0.52 -23.45
N ASP A 116 -17.87 -0.74 -22.80
CA ASP A 116 -19.19 -0.68 -23.43
C ASP A 116 -19.49 0.75 -23.91
N VAL A 117 -19.20 1.76 -23.10
CA VAL A 117 -19.38 3.17 -23.47
C VAL A 117 -18.53 3.53 -24.70
N LEU A 118 -17.29 3.04 -24.77
CA LEU A 118 -16.40 3.27 -25.91
C LEU A 118 -16.88 2.55 -27.19
N ASN A 119 -17.28 1.28 -27.07
CA ASN A 119 -17.78 0.49 -28.20
C ASN A 119 -19.14 0.97 -28.72
N TYR A 120 -20.04 1.38 -27.82
CA TYR A 120 -21.35 1.90 -28.20
C TYR A 120 -21.21 3.18 -29.02
N LYS A 121 -20.38 4.13 -28.57
CA LYS A 121 -20.08 5.36 -29.32
C LYS A 121 -19.55 5.04 -30.72
N LYS A 122 -18.57 4.13 -30.81
CA LYS A 122 -18.04 3.68 -32.09
C LYS A 122 -19.11 3.06 -33.00
N SER A 123 -20.00 2.22 -32.46
CA SER A 123 -21.09 1.63 -33.24
C SER A 123 -22.13 2.64 -33.71
N CYS A 124 -22.40 3.70 -32.93
CA CYS A 124 -23.31 4.78 -33.33
C CYS A 124 -22.70 5.62 -34.45
N GLU A 125 -21.40 5.94 -34.35
CA GLU A 125 -20.64 6.64 -35.39
C GLU A 125 -20.63 5.84 -36.72
N GLU A 126 -20.38 4.53 -36.66
CA GLU A 126 -20.41 3.65 -37.86
C GLU A 126 -21.79 3.59 -38.54
N LYS A 127 -22.87 3.84 -37.78
CA LYS A 127 -24.25 3.80 -38.27
C LYS A 127 -24.83 5.18 -38.60
N ASN A 128 -24.09 6.27 -38.39
CA ASN A 128 -24.61 7.64 -38.43
C ASN A 128 -25.87 7.83 -37.56
N GLU A 129 -25.91 7.20 -36.39
CA GLU A 129 -26.98 7.35 -35.41
C GLU A 129 -26.51 8.27 -34.28
N GLU A 130 -27.35 9.24 -33.88
CA GLU A 130 -27.06 10.01 -32.67
C GLU A 130 -27.11 9.07 -31.45
N PRO A 131 -26.05 9.00 -30.62
CA PRO A 131 -26.07 8.18 -29.42
C PRO A 131 -27.15 8.70 -28.49
N ALA A 132 -28.16 7.89 -28.22
CA ALA A 132 -29.26 8.30 -27.34
C ALA A 132 -28.72 8.46 -25.90
N PRO A 133 -29.07 9.57 -25.20
CA PRO A 133 -28.51 9.90 -23.88
C PRO A 133 -28.86 8.87 -22.79
N GLU A 134 -29.81 7.97 -23.05
CA GLU A 134 -30.34 6.98 -22.10
C GLU A 134 -29.65 5.59 -22.19
N TYR A 135 -28.73 5.36 -23.14
CA TYR A 135 -28.15 4.02 -23.40
C TYR A 135 -26.78 3.74 -22.72
N GLY A 136 -26.37 4.53 -21.73
CA GLY A 136 -25.14 4.31 -20.96
C GLY A 136 -25.05 2.99 -20.18
N PHE A 137 -26.07 2.12 -20.24
CA PHE A 137 -26.06 0.83 -19.55
C PHE A 137 -26.71 -0.26 -20.42
N ALA A 138 -25.94 -0.83 -21.34
CA ALA A 138 -26.34 -2.05 -22.03
C ALA A 138 -25.16 -3.00 -22.20
N THR A 139 -24.72 -3.62 -21.11
CA THR A 139 -24.09 -4.94 -21.20
C THR A 139 -25.16 -6.01 -20.96
N ASP A 140 -25.33 -6.86 -21.97
CA ASP A 140 -26.13 -8.08 -22.09
C ASP A 140 -27.53 -8.07 -21.48
N GLY A 141 -28.52 -8.10 -22.39
CA GLY A 141 -29.93 -8.15 -22.07
C GLY A 141 -30.28 -9.18 -21.01
N TYR A 142 -30.71 -8.71 -19.85
CA TYR A 142 -31.52 -9.48 -18.92
C TYR A 142 -32.78 -8.70 -18.59
N PRO A 143 -33.98 -9.26 -18.86
CA PRO A 143 -35.22 -8.64 -18.43
C PRO A 143 -35.26 -8.60 -16.89
N ALA A 144 -35.80 -7.50 -16.34
CA ALA A 144 -35.96 -7.22 -14.90
C ALA A 144 -36.65 -8.35 -14.07
N LYS A 145 -37.15 -9.39 -14.73
CA LYS A 145 -37.77 -10.58 -14.15
C LYS A 145 -36.79 -11.50 -13.37
N PHE A 146 -35.48 -11.26 -13.42
CA PHE A 146 -34.46 -12.09 -12.73
C PHE A 146 -33.72 -11.42 -11.55
N LEU A 147 -34.11 -10.20 -11.15
CA LEU A 147 -33.48 -9.46 -10.03
C LEU A 147 -33.47 -10.22 -8.69
N GLY A 148 -34.43 -11.13 -8.47
CA GLY A 148 -34.49 -11.96 -7.26
C GLY A 148 -33.36 -13.01 -7.15
N PHE A 149 -32.83 -13.49 -8.28
CA PHE A 149 -31.74 -14.48 -8.28
C PHE A 149 -30.40 -13.82 -7.92
N PHE A 150 -30.15 -12.59 -8.39
CA PHE A 150 -28.96 -11.81 -8.04
C PHE A 150 -28.99 -11.31 -6.59
N LEU A 151 -30.15 -10.93 -6.06
CA LEU A 151 -30.26 -10.56 -4.66
C LEU A 151 -30.04 -11.77 -3.75
N GLY A 152 -30.52 -12.95 -4.15
CA GLY A 152 -30.28 -14.22 -3.46
C GLY A 152 -28.84 -14.70 -3.53
N GLN A 153 -28.20 -14.59 -4.71
CA GLN A 153 -26.78 -14.90 -4.89
C GLN A 153 -25.89 -13.89 -4.15
N TRP A 154 -26.21 -12.60 -4.20
CA TRP A 154 -25.53 -11.55 -3.43
C TRP A 154 -25.70 -11.78 -1.93
N LEU A 155 -26.89 -12.13 -1.43
CA LEU A 155 -27.12 -12.48 -0.02
C LEU A 155 -26.36 -13.76 0.39
N ALA A 156 -26.36 -14.78 -0.46
CA ALA A 156 -25.57 -16.00 -0.24
C ALA A 156 -24.06 -15.69 -0.23
N GLU A 157 -23.58 -14.83 -1.12
CA GLU A 157 -22.19 -14.32 -1.18
C GLU A 157 -21.87 -13.35 -0.03
N GLN A 158 -22.85 -12.66 0.54
CA GLN A 158 -22.70 -11.87 1.78
C GLN A 158 -22.61 -12.79 3.01
N ILE A 159 -23.39 -13.86 3.06
CA ILE A 159 -23.40 -14.84 4.16
C ILE A 159 -22.12 -15.71 4.12
N ILE A 160 -21.77 -16.25 2.96
CA ILE A 160 -20.48 -16.95 2.73
C ILE A 160 -19.32 -15.97 2.92
N GLY A 161 -19.47 -14.72 2.45
CA GLY A 161 -18.48 -13.65 2.66
C GLY A 161 -18.27 -13.28 4.12
N MET A 162 -19.31 -13.25 4.95
CA MET A 162 -19.19 -13.03 6.40
C MET A 162 -18.48 -14.20 7.10
N MET A 163 -18.66 -15.43 6.60
CA MET A 163 -18.00 -16.62 7.16
C MET A 163 -16.54 -16.79 6.69
N ASN A 164 -16.16 -16.28 5.52
CA ASN A 164 -14.82 -16.45 4.94
C ASN A 164 -13.85 -15.25 5.09
N ARG A 165 -14.32 -14.08 5.58
CA ARG A 165 -13.55 -12.81 5.58
C ARG A 165 -12.51 -12.64 6.68
N GLN A 166 -12.29 -13.61 7.56
CA GLN A 166 -11.57 -13.31 8.81
C GLN A 166 -10.04 -13.47 8.75
N THR A 167 -9.44 -14.24 7.83
CA THR A 167 -8.02 -14.59 7.98
C THR A 167 -7.06 -13.40 7.84
N LYS A 168 -7.25 -12.51 6.86
CA LYS A 168 -6.39 -11.31 6.69
C LYS A 168 -6.58 -10.33 7.86
N THR A 169 -7.82 -10.01 8.20
CA THR A 169 -8.14 -9.12 9.33
C THR A 169 -7.66 -9.69 10.66
N ILE A 170 -7.78 -11.00 10.87
CA ILE A 170 -7.21 -11.68 12.05
C ILE A 170 -5.69 -11.56 12.04
N LYS A 171 -5.00 -11.79 10.92
CA LYS A 171 -3.55 -11.64 10.81
C LYS A 171 -3.08 -10.21 11.11
N GLU A 172 -3.76 -9.22 10.56
CA GLU A 172 -3.47 -7.80 10.80
C GLU A 172 -3.71 -7.43 12.27
N ALA A 173 -4.84 -7.85 12.84
CA ALA A 173 -5.16 -7.65 14.25
C ALA A 173 -4.12 -8.31 15.17
N MET A 174 -3.71 -9.55 14.87
CA MET A 174 -2.66 -10.24 15.63
C MET A 174 -1.31 -9.55 15.53
N GLY A 175 -0.94 -9.08 14.33
CA GLY A 175 0.27 -8.29 14.13
C GLY A 175 0.25 -7.04 15.02
N TRP A 176 -0.87 -6.32 15.01
CA TRP A 176 -1.10 -5.15 15.84
C TRP A 176 -1.06 -5.46 17.34
N PHE A 177 -1.74 -6.52 17.79
CA PHE A 177 -1.70 -6.95 19.20
C PHE A 177 -0.30 -7.36 19.64
N ASN A 178 0.45 -8.06 18.77
CA ASN A 178 1.82 -8.44 19.06
C ASN A 178 2.74 -7.23 19.18
N GLU A 179 2.56 -6.23 18.31
CA GLU A 179 3.29 -4.96 18.36
C GLU A 179 3.02 -4.21 19.67
N LYS A 180 1.75 -4.05 20.07
CA LYS A 180 1.41 -3.40 21.35
C LYS A 180 1.85 -4.18 22.58
N ARG A 181 1.83 -5.52 22.52
CA ARG A 181 2.46 -6.37 23.54
C ARG A 181 3.96 -6.10 23.63
N LEU A 182 4.66 -6.03 22.49
CA LEU A 182 6.10 -5.81 22.46
C LEU A 182 6.47 -4.43 23.02
N ASN A 183 5.72 -3.38 22.67
CA ASN A 183 5.86 -2.06 23.28
C ASN A 183 5.76 -2.15 24.80
N TRP A 184 4.70 -2.80 25.31
CA TRP A 184 4.54 -2.98 26.76
C TRP A 184 5.68 -3.78 27.41
N VAL A 185 6.21 -4.81 26.75
CA VAL A 185 7.36 -5.58 27.27
C VAL A 185 8.55 -4.66 27.52
N TRP A 186 8.86 -3.77 26.59
CA TRP A 186 9.97 -2.82 26.72
C TRP A 186 9.66 -1.68 27.69
N ASP A 187 8.44 -1.14 27.65
CA ASP A 187 7.96 -0.11 28.57
C ASP A 187 8.01 -0.60 30.02
N SER A 188 7.49 -1.80 30.27
CA SER A 188 7.47 -2.40 31.60
C SER A 188 8.87 -2.81 32.07
N ALA A 189 9.76 -3.24 31.17
CA ALA A 189 11.16 -3.48 31.50
C ALA A 189 11.85 -2.19 31.95
N LEU A 190 11.68 -1.08 31.21
CA LEU A 190 12.17 0.24 31.60
C LEU A 190 11.65 0.66 32.98
N LEU A 191 10.34 0.55 33.20
CA LEU A 191 9.73 0.92 34.48
C LEU A 191 10.23 0.07 35.64
N LYS A 192 10.36 -1.24 35.46
CA LYS A 192 10.90 -2.16 36.48
C LYS A 192 12.33 -1.79 36.84
N THR A 193 13.18 -1.54 35.84
CA THR A 193 14.58 -1.14 36.10
C THR A 193 14.67 0.22 36.80
N VAL A 194 13.82 1.18 36.44
CA VAL A 194 13.73 2.48 37.14
C VAL A 194 13.27 2.27 38.59
N PHE A 195 12.26 1.44 38.83
CA PHE A 195 11.77 1.15 40.18
C PHE A 195 12.84 0.48 41.04
N ASP A 196 13.59 -0.47 40.49
CA ASP A 196 14.68 -1.16 41.20
C ASP A 196 15.85 -0.22 41.54
N ALA A 197 15.96 0.94 40.87
CA ALA A 197 16.96 1.97 41.14
C ALA A 197 16.53 3.00 42.20
N LEU A 198 15.23 3.05 42.54
CA LEU A 198 14.70 4.01 43.52
C LEU A 198 14.76 3.45 44.95
N PRO A 199 14.85 4.33 45.97
CA PRO A 199 14.80 3.90 47.37
C PRO A 199 13.48 3.17 47.71
N PRO A 200 13.51 2.07 48.49
CA PRO A 200 12.30 1.28 48.82
C PRO A 200 11.19 2.05 49.56
N ASP A 201 11.53 3.16 50.19
CA ASP A 201 10.66 4.07 50.94
C ASP A 201 10.13 5.24 50.09
N PHE A 202 10.41 5.26 48.78
CA PHE A 202 9.97 6.30 47.86
C PHE A 202 8.47 6.19 47.55
N PHE A 203 7.62 6.99 48.21
CA PHE A 203 6.16 7.05 48.00
C PHE A 203 5.50 5.64 47.99
N ASN A 204 4.73 5.30 46.97
CA ASN A 204 4.03 4.02 46.83
C ASN A 204 4.84 2.97 46.06
N LEU A 205 6.18 3.07 46.02
CA LEU A 205 7.04 2.24 45.15
C LEU A 205 6.85 0.74 45.33
N GLN A 206 6.63 0.25 46.56
CA GLN A 206 6.42 -1.17 46.81
C GLN A 206 5.16 -1.68 46.12
N ASP A 207 4.05 -0.95 46.27
CA ASP A 207 2.80 -1.25 45.57
C ASP A 207 2.98 -1.10 44.06
N ALA A 208 3.64 -0.04 43.59
CA ALA A 208 3.91 0.18 42.18
C ALA A 208 4.67 -1.00 41.55
N THR A 209 5.69 -1.50 42.25
CA THR A 209 6.54 -2.64 41.84
C THR A 209 5.77 -3.95 41.75
N VAL A 210 4.81 -4.17 42.66
CA VAL A 210 3.91 -5.33 42.59
C VAL A 210 2.91 -5.17 41.44
N ASN A 211 2.34 -3.98 41.27
CA ASN A 211 1.29 -3.73 40.29
C ASN A 211 1.79 -3.72 38.84
N ILE A 212 3.00 -3.19 38.58
CA ILE A 212 3.58 -3.16 37.21
C ILE A 212 3.86 -4.57 36.65
N ARG A 213 4.04 -5.57 37.53
CA ARG A 213 4.25 -6.97 37.16
C ARG A 213 2.94 -7.76 36.95
N LYS A 214 1.78 -7.22 37.34
CA LYS A 214 0.48 -7.92 37.19
C LYS A 214 0.15 -8.30 35.74
N PRO A 215 0.50 -7.50 34.71
CA PRO A 215 0.28 -7.90 33.32
C PRO A 215 1.21 -9.02 32.82
N ASP A 216 2.36 -9.27 33.49
CA ASP A 216 3.41 -10.18 33.00
C ASP A 216 2.92 -11.60 32.66
N PRO A 217 2.05 -12.26 33.47
CA PRO A 217 1.54 -13.57 33.11
C PRO A 217 0.71 -13.55 31.81
N TYR A 218 -0.05 -12.48 31.58
CA TYR A 218 -0.89 -12.34 30.39
C TYR A 218 -0.06 -12.01 29.15
N THR A 219 0.87 -11.06 29.26
CA THR A 219 1.74 -10.67 28.14
C THR A 219 2.74 -11.78 27.81
N GLY A 220 3.19 -12.53 28.83
CA GLY A 220 3.93 -13.77 28.71
C GLY A 220 3.13 -14.88 28.02
N ALA A 221 1.86 -15.10 28.38
CA ALA A 221 1.03 -16.08 27.68
C ALA A 221 0.78 -15.67 26.21
N LEU A 222 0.45 -14.40 25.96
CA LEU A 222 0.25 -13.87 24.61
C LEU A 222 1.51 -13.97 23.74
N SER A 223 2.70 -13.94 24.34
CA SER A 223 3.99 -13.99 23.64
C SER A 223 4.21 -15.24 22.82
N TRP A 224 3.63 -16.38 23.21
CA TRP A 224 3.75 -17.62 22.46
C TRP A 224 2.43 -17.99 21.78
N ILE A 225 1.28 -17.68 22.39
CA ILE A 225 -0.05 -17.97 21.81
C ILE A 225 -0.23 -17.26 20.48
N LEU A 226 0.09 -15.96 20.40
CA LEU A 226 -0.09 -15.19 19.16
C LEU A 226 0.77 -15.74 18.02
N TYR A 227 2.01 -16.12 18.32
CA TYR A 227 2.91 -16.70 17.33
C TYR A 227 2.47 -18.11 16.92
N TYR A 228 2.10 -19.02 17.84
CA TYR A 228 1.60 -20.34 17.44
C TYR A 228 0.27 -20.26 16.69
N PHE A 229 -0.60 -19.32 17.03
CA PHE A 229 -1.83 -19.13 16.28
C PHE A 229 -1.54 -18.61 14.85
N ARG A 230 -0.65 -17.61 14.71
CA ARG A 230 -0.21 -17.11 13.40
C ARG A 230 0.52 -18.18 12.59
N PHE A 231 1.35 -19.00 13.25
CA PHE A 231 1.99 -20.17 12.67
C PHE A 231 0.95 -21.18 12.19
N GLY A 232 0.00 -21.57 13.04
CA GLY A 232 -1.06 -22.52 12.73
C GLY A 232 -1.93 -22.05 11.57
N LEU A 233 -2.25 -20.75 11.48
CA LEU A 233 -2.96 -20.18 10.33
C LEU A 233 -2.13 -20.25 9.04
N ASN A 234 -0.85 -19.88 9.08
CA ASN A 234 -0.01 -19.94 7.87
C ASN A 234 0.30 -21.39 7.45
N LEU A 235 0.49 -22.29 8.42
CA LEU A 235 0.75 -23.70 8.19
C LEU A 235 -0.50 -24.39 7.66
N SER A 236 -1.67 -24.14 8.24
CA SER A 236 -2.93 -24.68 7.74
C SER A 236 -3.21 -24.20 6.31
N LEU A 237 -2.95 -22.94 5.98
CA LEU A 237 -3.04 -22.47 4.59
C LEU A 237 -2.04 -23.20 3.68
N LEU A 238 -0.78 -23.34 4.10
CA LEU A 238 0.22 -24.06 3.33
C LEU A 238 -0.22 -25.51 3.07
N LEU A 239 -0.66 -26.23 4.10
CA LEU A 239 -1.10 -27.62 4.00
C LEU A 239 -2.39 -27.75 3.19
N LYS A 240 -3.35 -26.85 3.39
CA LYS A 240 -4.62 -26.79 2.65
C LYS A 240 -4.38 -26.71 1.14
N HIS A 241 -3.40 -25.91 0.72
CA HIS A 241 -3.04 -25.74 -0.69
C HIS A 241 -2.04 -26.79 -1.20
N THR A 242 -1.36 -27.52 -0.31
CA THR A 242 -0.42 -28.58 -0.72
C THR A 242 -1.14 -29.92 -0.90
N ILE A 243 -1.95 -30.31 0.09
CA ILE A 243 -2.61 -31.61 0.18
C ILE A 243 -3.94 -31.54 -0.59
N SER A 244 -4.07 -32.38 -1.61
CA SER A 244 -5.32 -32.50 -2.37
C SER A 244 -6.43 -33.03 -1.48
N GLY A 245 -7.56 -32.32 -1.45
CA GLY A 245 -8.73 -32.70 -0.66
C GLY A 245 -10.03 -32.15 -1.23
N PRO A 246 -11.18 -32.41 -0.58
CA PRO A 246 -12.49 -31.89 -1.02
C PRO A 246 -12.58 -30.37 -1.05
N TRP A 247 -11.74 -29.67 -0.27
CA TRP A 247 -11.66 -28.21 -0.23
C TRP A 247 -10.87 -27.60 -1.41
N MET A 248 -10.19 -28.42 -2.23
CA MET A 248 -9.32 -27.97 -3.32
C MET A 248 -10.03 -28.03 -4.67
N ASP A 249 -9.96 -26.94 -5.42
CA ASP A 249 -10.60 -26.81 -6.74
C ASP A 249 -9.99 -27.79 -7.74
N ALA A 250 -10.79 -28.19 -8.73
CA ALA A 250 -10.36 -29.15 -9.75
C ALA A 250 -9.17 -28.64 -10.55
N GLU A 251 -9.08 -27.33 -10.81
CA GLU A 251 -7.93 -26.72 -11.49
C GLU A 251 -6.67 -26.71 -10.62
N GLU A 252 -6.79 -26.41 -9.32
CA GLU A 252 -5.67 -26.46 -8.38
C GLU A 252 -5.12 -27.89 -8.24
N LYS A 253 -6.03 -28.88 -8.27
CA LYS A 253 -5.67 -30.30 -8.23
C LYS A 253 -4.80 -30.75 -9.40
N LYS A 254 -4.93 -30.11 -10.58
CA LYS A 254 -4.12 -30.43 -11.76
C LYS A 254 -2.65 -30.06 -11.59
N THR A 255 -2.35 -29.04 -10.78
CA THR A 255 -0.96 -28.65 -10.49
C THR A 255 -0.28 -29.70 -9.59
N PRO A 256 0.96 -30.14 -9.88
CA PRO A 256 1.70 -31.05 -9.02
C PRO A 256 1.84 -30.52 -7.59
N TRP A 257 1.72 -31.41 -6.60
CA TRP A 257 1.76 -31.01 -5.18
C TRP A 257 3.04 -30.27 -4.79
N TYR A 258 4.17 -30.60 -5.42
CA TYR A 258 5.45 -29.95 -5.17
C TYR A 258 5.44 -28.46 -5.60
N GLU A 259 4.88 -28.16 -6.77
CA GLU A 259 4.75 -26.77 -7.24
C GLU A 259 3.81 -25.97 -6.36
N ARG A 260 2.71 -26.59 -5.91
CA ARG A 260 1.79 -25.96 -4.94
C ARG A 260 2.49 -25.67 -3.61
N PHE A 261 3.24 -26.65 -3.10
CA PHE A 261 4.02 -26.50 -1.88
C PHE A 261 5.03 -25.37 -2.01
N MET A 262 5.85 -25.36 -3.06
CA MET A 262 6.88 -24.34 -3.28
C MET A 262 6.26 -22.94 -3.40
N THR A 263 5.14 -22.82 -4.11
CA THR A 263 4.41 -21.54 -4.25
C THR A 263 3.94 -21.03 -2.88
N GLN A 264 3.38 -21.91 -2.04
CA GLN A 264 2.90 -21.52 -0.70
C GLN A 264 4.04 -21.29 0.28
N TRP A 265 5.12 -22.07 0.15
CA TRP A 265 6.35 -21.91 0.92
C TRP A 265 6.99 -20.57 0.66
N ASP A 266 7.17 -20.18 -0.61
CA ASP A 266 7.77 -18.89 -0.97
C ASP A 266 6.99 -17.69 -0.44
N GLN A 267 5.67 -17.82 -0.29
CA GLN A 267 4.83 -16.77 0.29
C GLN A 267 4.87 -16.70 1.82
N ARG A 268 5.27 -17.78 2.53
CA ARG A 268 5.04 -17.91 3.98
C ARG A 268 6.26 -18.33 4.79
N LYS A 269 7.34 -18.76 4.15
CA LYS A 269 8.53 -19.34 4.80
C LYS A 269 9.09 -18.45 5.90
N PHE A 270 9.23 -17.15 5.65
CA PHE A 270 9.75 -16.21 6.64
C PHE A 270 8.82 -16.10 7.85
N THR A 271 7.51 -16.00 7.64
CA THR A 271 6.53 -15.96 8.73
C THR A 271 6.48 -17.29 9.50
N LEU A 272 6.48 -18.42 8.81
CA LEU A 272 6.45 -19.75 9.45
C LEU A 272 7.70 -20.00 10.29
N LEU A 273 8.86 -19.68 9.74
CA LEU A 273 10.14 -19.89 10.42
C LEU A 273 10.27 -18.95 11.62
N ASN A 274 9.95 -17.67 11.42
CA ASN A 274 9.87 -16.69 12.50
C ASN A 274 8.93 -17.15 13.63
N ASP A 275 7.71 -17.58 13.27
CA ASP A 275 6.70 -17.90 14.27
C ASP A 275 6.97 -19.17 15.03
N SER A 276 7.47 -20.21 14.36
CA SER A 276 7.83 -21.47 15.02
C SER A 276 8.95 -21.27 16.05
N ILE A 277 9.98 -20.50 15.70
CA ILE A 277 11.14 -20.25 16.56
C ILE A 277 10.77 -19.33 17.72
N TRP A 278 10.11 -18.20 17.46
CA TRP A 278 9.66 -17.29 18.52
C TRP A 278 8.61 -17.91 19.44
N ALA A 279 7.62 -18.64 18.91
CA ALA A 279 6.62 -19.28 19.76
C ALA A 279 7.27 -20.28 20.71
N THR A 280 8.18 -21.12 20.21
CA THR A 280 8.86 -22.14 21.01
C THR A 280 9.81 -21.51 22.03
N GLY A 281 10.55 -20.49 21.62
CA GLY A 281 11.44 -19.75 22.51
C GLY A 281 10.67 -19.03 23.63
N ASN A 282 9.59 -18.33 23.29
CA ASN A 282 8.74 -17.65 24.25
C ASN A 282 8.00 -18.62 25.19
N LEU A 283 7.55 -19.77 24.67
CA LEU A 283 6.97 -20.84 25.49
C LEU A 283 7.99 -21.35 26.52
N ALA A 284 9.23 -21.57 26.08
CA ALA A 284 10.31 -22.01 26.95
C ALA A 284 10.66 -20.96 28.02
N CYS A 285 10.75 -19.69 27.63
CA CYS A 285 10.92 -18.58 28.57
C CYS A 285 9.76 -18.47 29.56
N TYR A 286 8.53 -18.76 29.15
CA TYR A 286 7.35 -18.66 29.99
C TYR A 286 7.22 -19.80 31.01
N PHE A 287 7.47 -21.06 30.60
CA PHE A 287 7.26 -22.23 31.47
C PHE A 287 8.51 -22.72 32.17
N TRP A 288 9.69 -22.63 31.55
CA TRP A 288 10.90 -23.31 32.03
C TRP A 288 12.01 -22.34 32.42
N LEU A 289 12.26 -21.29 31.64
CA LEU A 289 13.37 -20.36 31.85
C LEU A 289 12.94 -19.12 32.63
N THR A 290 12.20 -19.31 33.73
CA THR A 290 11.73 -18.24 34.61
C THR A 290 12.46 -18.23 35.95
N GLY A 291 12.37 -17.09 36.67
CA GLY A 291 12.92 -16.94 38.02
C GLY A 291 14.40 -16.59 38.07
N LYS A 292 14.95 -16.41 39.28
CA LYS A 292 16.28 -15.80 39.48
C LYS A 292 17.45 -16.62 38.92
N ALA A 293 17.35 -17.95 38.92
CA ALA A 293 18.44 -18.83 38.47
C ALA A 293 18.36 -19.17 36.98
N LEU A 294 17.15 -19.43 36.46
CA LEU A 294 16.94 -19.82 35.07
C LEU A 294 16.64 -18.63 34.15
N GLY A 295 16.32 -17.45 34.69
CA GLY A 295 16.05 -16.23 33.93
C GLY A 295 17.23 -15.79 33.06
N VAL A 296 18.48 -15.97 33.54
CA VAL A 296 19.69 -15.68 32.74
C VAL A 296 19.74 -16.52 31.46
N TRP A 297 19.27 -17.77 31.52
CA TRP A 297 19.16 -18.62 30.33
C TRP A 297 18.00 -18.22 29.43
N GLY A 298 16.92 -17.69 30.01
CA GLY A 298 15.83 -17.06 29.26
C GLY A 298 16.33 -15.84 28.47
N ASP A 299 17.14 -14.99 29.09
CA ASP A 299 17.76 -13.84 28.45
C ASP A 299 18.75 -14.26 27.35
N ALA A 300 19.59 -15.26 27.60
CA ALA A 300 20.49 -15.82 26.59
C ALA A 300 19.69 -16.38 25.39
N LEU A 301 18.57 -17.05 25.63
CA LEU A 301 17.68 -17.53 24.58
C LEU A 301 17.07 -16.38 23.79
N THR A 302 16.54 -15.35 24.45
CA THR A 302 15.98 -14.15 23.78
C THR A 302 17.04 -13.45 22.94
N LEU A 303 18.28 -13.35 23.40
CA LEU A 303 19.38 -12.82 22.60
C LEU A 303 19.64 -13.66 21.34
N GLY A 304 19.60 -14.99 21.46
CA GLY A 304 19.69 -15.90 20.32
C GLY A 304 18.54 -15.72 19.32
N LEU A 305 17.31 -15.50 19.79
CA LEU A 305 16.14 -15.20 18.95
C LEU A 305 16.30 -13.86 18.21
N LEU A 306 16.87 -12.84 18.84
CA LEU A 306 17.14 -11.55 18.19
C LEU A 306 18.24 -11.65 17.11
N VAL A 307 19.28 -12.47 17.33
CA VAL A 307 20.27 -12.78 16.28
C VAL A 307 19.62 -13.50 15.10
N PHE A 308 18.69 -14.40 15.40
CA PHE A 308 17.91 -15.09 14.39
C PHE A 308 17.03 -14.13 13.58
N ASP A 309 16.40 -13.12 14.21
CA ASP A 309 15.64 -12.07 13.50
C ASP A 309 16.51 -11.28 12.51
N ILE A 310 17.72 -10.91 12.91
CA ILE A 310 18.68 -10.24 12.01
C ILE A 310 18.97 -11.14 10.80
N THR A 311 19.20 -12.43 11.04
CA THR A 311 19.49 -13.41 9.99
C THR A 311 18.32 -13.55 9.01
N LEU A 312 17.08 -13.62 9.52
CA LEU A 312 15.89 -13.66 8.67
C LEU A 312 15.69 -12.36 7.88
N ALA A 313 15.87 -11.20 8.52
CA ALA A 313 15.70 -9.91 7.85
C ALA A 313 16.72 -9.72 6.70
N VAL A 314 17.97 -10.14 6.92
CA VAL A 314 19.01 -10.12 5.88
C VAL A 314 18.70 -11.12 4.76
N TRP A 315 18.23 -12.32 5.09
CA TRP A 315 17.83 -13.30 4.08
C TRP A 315 16.65 -12.77 3.23
N ASP A 316 15.61 -12.23 3.86
CA ASP A 316 14.47 -11.65 3.16
C ASP A 316 14.90 -10.50 2.24
N TYR A 317 15.79 -9.62 2.72
CA TYR A 317 16.36 -8.54 1.90
C TYR A 317 17.08 -9.04 0.64
N GLU A 318 18.00 -10.00 0.78
CA GLU A 318 18.75 -10.52 -0.37
C GLU A 318 17.86 -11.28 -1.35
N GLU A 319 16.84 -11.99 -0.85
CA GLU A 319 15.87 -12.67 -1.70
C GLU A 319 15.00 -11.68 -2.50
N GLN A 320 14.46 -10.65 -1.85
CA GLN A 320 13.65 -9.63 -2.50
C GLN A 320 14.47 -8.81 -3.50
N LYS A 321 15.72 -8.46 -3.17
CA LYS A 321 16.66 -7.80 -4.08
C LYS A 321 16.95 -8.66 -5.31
N THR A 322 17.19 -9.95 -5.11
CA THR A 322 17.42 -10.89 -6.22
C THR A 322 16.18 -11.01 -7.12
N LYS A 323 14.98 -11.04 -6.53
CA LYS A 323 13.70 -11.05 -7.27
C LYS A 323 13.53 -9.79 -8.10
N HIS A 324 13.75 -8.61 -7.51
CA HIS A 324 13.68 -7.33 -8.22
C HIS A 324 14.68 -7.24 -9.38
N ASN A 325 15.94 -7.59 -9.15
CA ASN A 325 16.97 -7.55 -10.20
C ASN A 325 16.63 -8.46 -11.39
N LYS A 326 16.09 -9.66 -11.11
CA LYS A 326 15.63 -10.58 -12.16
C LYS A 326 14.47 -10.00 -12.96
N GLU A 327 13.56 -9.29 -12.29
CA GLU A 327 12.42 -8.63 -12.94
C GLU A 327 12.86 -7.44 -13.79
N MET A 328 13.78 -6.60 -13.30
CA MET A 328 14.34 -5.49 -14.08
C MET A 328 15.06 -5.98 -15.35
N LEU A 329 15.84 -7.05 -15.23
CA LEU A 329 16.50 -7.67 -16.38
C LEU A 329 15.48 -8.28 -17.37
N HIS A 330 14.32 -8.73 -16.90
CA HIS A 330 13.24 -9.19 -17.77
C HIS A 330 12.57 -8.02 -18.50
N PHE A 331 12.34 -6.89 -17.84
CA PHE A 331 11.85 -5.67 -18.51
C PHE A 331 12.82 -5.20 -19.58
N GLU A 332 14.12 -5.15 -19.29
CA GLU A 332 15.15 -4.74 -20.26
C GLU A 332 15.15 -5.61 -21.51
N LYS A 333 15.01 -6.93 -21.34
CA LYS A 333 14.94 -7.87 -22.47
C LYS A 333 13.68 -7.69 -23.31
N GLU A 334 12.50 -7.60 -22.69
CA GLU A 334 11.24 -7.43 -23.42
C GLU A 334 11.18 -6.08 -24.13
N ILE A 335 11.66 -5.01 -23.49
CA ILE A 335 11.79 -3.69 -24.12
C ILE A 335 12.71 -3.75 -25.34
N ALA A 336 13.84 -4.48 -25.26
CA ALA A 336 14.74 -4.66 -26.40
C ALA A 336 14.07 -5.44 -27.55
N ILE A 337 13.32 -6.50 -27.24
CA ILE A 337 12.57 -7.28 -28.23
C ILE A 337 11.52 -6.42 -28.93
N VAL A 338 10.72 -5.65 -28.18
CA VAL A 338 9.68 -4.79 -28.76
C VAL A 338 10.30 -3.70 -29.62
N ARG A 339 11.45 -3.11 -29.22
CA ARG A 339 12.19 -2.15 -30.06
C ARG A 339 12.67 -2.77 -31.36
N GLU A 340 13.20 -4.01 -31.34
CA GLU A 340 13.60 -4.71 -32.55
C GLU A 340 12.39 -5.00 -33.47
N LEU A 341 11.21 -5.29 -32.90
CA LEU A 341 9.98 -5.47 -33.66
C LEU A 341 9.49 -4.16 -34.31
N ILE A 342 9.60 -3.04 -33.59
CA ILE A 342 9.32 -1.69 -34.12
C ILE A 342 10.23 -1.41 -35.33
N GLU A 343 11.55 -1.60 -35.18
CA GLU A 343 12.51 -1.36 -36.26
C GLU A 343 12.23 -2.21 -37.51
N LYS A 344 11.83 -3.48 -37.33
CA LYS A 344 11.45 -4.37 -38.45
C LYS A 344 10.16 -3.90 -39.12
N GLU A 345 9.12 -3.59 -38.35
CA GLU A 345 7.83 -3.16 -38.90
C GLU A 345 7.94 -1.79 -39.59
N GLU A 346 8.77 -0.87 -39.09
CA GLU A 346 9.08 0.40 -39.76
C GLU A 346 9.71 0.20 -41.14
N GLN A 347 10.53 -0.84 -41.31
CA GLN A 347 11.09 -1.21 -42.62
C GLN A 347 10.01 -1.82 -43.53
N ASP A 348 9.10 -2.63 -42.98
CA ASP A 348 8.02 -3.26 -43.74
C ASP A 348 6.90 -2.28 -44.13
N ILE A 349 6.65 -1.24 -43.34
CA ILE A 349 5.74 -0.14 -43.69
C ILE A 349 6.28 0.68 -44.86
N LYS A 350 7.60 0.90 -44.93
CA LYS A 350 8.23 1.48 -46.14
C LYS A 350 7.99 0.62 -47.38
N ASN A 351 7.68 -0.68 -47.21
CA ASN A 351 7.32 -1.62 -48.26
C ASN A 351 5.80 -1.74 -48.49
N GLY A 352 4.97 -0.91 -47.85
CA GLY A 352 3.53 -0.80 -48.12
C GLY A 352 2.60 -1.63 -47.22
N GLN A 353 3.06 -2.08 -46.04
CA GLN A 353 2.20 -2.77 -45.05
C GLN A 353 1.39 -1.81 -44.15
N ASP A 354 0.39 -2.38 -43.47
CA ASP A 354 -0.58 -1.67 -42.60
C ASP A 354 0.08 -1.12 -41.32
N PRO A 355 0.00 0.19 -41.03
CA PRO A 355 0.63 0.82 -39.86
C PRO A 355 0.05 0.38 -38.50
N LYS A 356 -1.06 -0.37 -38.47
CA LYS A 356 -1.72 -0.79 -37.21
C LYS A 356 -0.80 -1.58 -36.26
N LYS A 357 0.05 -2.47 -36.78
CA LYS A 357 0.96 -3.28 -35.94
C LYS A 357 2.03 -2.43 -35.28
N LEU A 358 2.59 -1.48 -36.03
CA LEU A 358 3.60 -0.55 -35.51
C LEU A 358 3.03 0.26 -34.34
N LYS A 359 1.81 0.77 -34.49
CA LYS A 359 1.11 1.49 -33.41
C LYS A 359 0.96 0.62 -32.15
N GLU A 360 0.58 -0.65 -32.30
CA GLU A 360 0.47 -1.57 -31.16
C GLU A 360 1.83 -1.81 -30.47
N TYR A 361 2.92 -1.98 -31.23
CA TYR A 361 4.24 -2.16 -30.62
C TYR A 361 4.70 -0.91 -29.85
N HIS A 362 4.37 0.29 -30.32
CA HIS A 362 4.61 1.52 -29.56
C HIS A 362 3.83 1.54 -28.24
N LEU A 363 2.54 1.17 -28.25
CA LEU A 363 1.73 1.07 -27.02
C LEU A 363 2.33 0.06 -26.03
N GLN A 364 2.77 -1.10 -26.52
CA GLN A 364 3.44 -2.11 -25.70
C GLN A 364 4.75 -1.58 -25.09
N LEU A 365 5.57 -0.89 -25.89
CA LEU A 365 6.82 -0.30 -25.43
C LEU A 365 6.58 0.74 -24.32
N ASP A 366 5.57 1.59 -24.48
CA ASP A 366 5.20 2.61 -23.50
C ASP A 366 4.64 1.98 -22.22
N ALA A 367 3.79 0.96 -22.33
CA ALA A 367 3.31 0.20 -21.18
C ALA A 367 4.46 -0.47 -20.41
N LEU A 368 5.38 -1.13 -21.11
CA LEU A 368 6.55 -1.78 -20.50
C LEU A 368 7.48 -0.78 -19.81
N THR A 369 7.75 0.36 -20.45
CA THR A 369 8.62 1.40 -19.89
C THR A 369 8.01 2.04 -18.64
N ARG A 370 6.69 2.31 -18.67
CA ARG A 370 5.96 2.83 -17.51
C ARG A 370 5.93 1.82 -16.36
N ALA A 371 5.64 0.55 -16.65
CA ALA A 371 5.65 -0.52 -15.66
C ALA A 371 7.04 -0.73 -15.03
N GLN A 372 8.11 -0.68 -15.83
CA GLN A 372 9.49 -0.75 -15.34
C GLN A 372 9.81 0.41 -14.38
N LYS A 373 9.45 1.65 -14.76
CA LYS A 373 9.65 2.84 -13.91
C LYS A 373 8.89 2.70 -12.59
N GLN A 374 7.65 2.22 -12.63
CA GLN A 374 6.86 1.95 -11.43
C GLN A 374 7.51 0.89 -10.54
N GLY A 375 7.92 -0.25 -11.11
CA GLY A 375 8.57 -1.32 -10.36
C GLY A 375 9.89 -0.89 -9.69
N LYS A 376 10.65 0.02 -10.31
CA LYS A 376 11.84 0.62 -9.70
C LYS A 376 11.51 1.48 -8.49
N ARG A 377 10.48 2.33 -8.58
CA ARG A 377 10.04 3.16 -7.45
C ARG A 377 9.53 2.33 -6.28
N ASP A 378 8.72 1.31 -6.57
CA ASP A 378 8.18 0.42 -5.54
C ASP A 378 9.31 -0.32 -4.81
N TRP A 379 10.35 -0.73 -5.55
CA TRP A 379 11.55 -1.31 -4.97
C TRP A 379 12.32 -0.34 -4.08
N ASP A 380 12.56 0.91 -4.51
CA ASP A 380 13.29 1.91 -3.69
C ASP A 380 12.61 2.11 -2.32
N HIS A 381 11.27 2.12 -2.30
CA HIS A 381 10.48 2.18 -1.07
C HIS A 381 10.61 0.90 -0.22
N GLN A 382 10.43 -0.26 -0.85
CA GLN A 382 10.55 -1.56 -0.18
C GLN A 382 11.94 -1.76 0.43
N GLN A 383 12.98 -1.41 -0.32
CA GLN A 383 14.38 -1.48 0.09
C GLN A 383 14.64 -0.66 1.36
N THR A 384 14.12 0.57 1.40
CA THR A 384 14.26 1.44 2.57
C THR A 384 13.57 0.84 3.79
N GLY A 385 12.39 0.25 3.62
CA GLY A 385 11.68 -0.46 4.68
C GLY A 385 12.45 -1.67 5.23
N LEU A 386 13.04 -2.48 4.35
CA LEU A 386 13.85 -3.63 4.76
C LEU A 386 15.13 -3.22 5.51
N ILE A 387 15.82 -2.17 5.04
CA ILE A 387 17.02 -1.63 5.70
C ILE A 387 16.66 -1.11 7.09
N ALA A 388 15.53 -0.39 7.22
CA ALA A 388 15.05 0.07 8.52
C ALA A 388 14.73 -1.10 9.47
N ALA A 389 14.13 -2.18 8.97
CA ALA A 389 13.85 -3.38 9.75
C ALA A 389 15.13 -4.09 10.23
N ILE A 390 16.15 -4.22 9.37
CA ILE A 390 17.47 -4.75 9.75
C ILE A 390 18.11 -3.87 10.82
N GLY A 391 18.12 -2.55 10.61
CA GLY A 391 18.67 -1.58 11.56
C GLY A 391 17.99 -1.66 12.93
N TYR A 392 16.65 -1.80 12.95
CA TYR A 392 15.90 -2.01 14.17
C TYR A 392 16.25 -3.32 14.86
N ALA A 393 16.31 -4.44 14.14
CA ALA A 393 16.67 -5.75 14.72
C ALA A 393 18.07 -5.74 15.35
N VAL A 394 19.05 -5.13 14.67
CA VAL A 394 20.42 -4.96 15.19
C VAL A 394 20.43 -4.05 16.42
N GLY A 395 19.76 -2.89 16.35
CA GLY A 395 19.67 -1.95 17.47
C GLY A 395 19.02 -2.58 18.69
N LEU A 396 17.91 -3.30 18.51
CA LEU A 396 17.19 -3.98 19.58
C LEU A 396 18.02 -5.12 20.20
N MET A 397 18.75 -5.88 19.38
CA MET A 397 19.67 -6.92 19.86
C MET A 397 20.77 -6.33 20.76
N ILE A 398 21.41 -5.25 20.33
CA ILE A 398 22.44 -4.57 21.12
C ILE A 398 21.86 -4.00 22.41
N ALA A 399 20.70 -3.33 22.33
CA ALA A 399 20.02 -2.79 23.50
C ALA A 399 19.64 -3.88 24.51
N PHE A 400 19.12 -5.01 24.02
CA PHE A 400 18.77 -6.15 24.86
C PHE A 400 19.99 -6.83 25.48
N ALA A 401 21.10 -6.94 24.75
CA ALA A 401 22.35 -7.47 25.29
C ALA A 401 22.88 -6.61 26.46
N LEU A 402 22.73 -5.28 26.37
CA LEU A 402 23.03 -4.35 27.46
C LEU A 402 22.04 -4.46 28.62
N LEU A 403 20.76 -4.68 28.33
CA LEU A 403 19.73 -4.85 29.36
C LEU A 403 19.96 -6.10 30.20
N ALA A 404 20.12 -7.25 29.52
CA ALA A 404 20.14 -8.54 30.17
C ALA A 404 21.52 -8.93 30.72
N MET A 405 22.60 -8.43 30.11
CA MET A 405 24.00 -8.76 30.47
C MET A 405 24.25 -10.24 30.83
N PRO A 406 23.72 -11.23 30.09
CA PRO A 406 23.65 -12.62 30.56
C PRO A 406 25.02 -13.28 30.80
N PHE A 407 26.11 -12.66 30.33
CA PHE A 407 27.47 -13.23 30.37
C PHE A 407 28.53 -12.31 31.01
N LEU A 408 28.14 -11.16 31.57
CA LEU A 408 29.10 -10.22 32.16
C LEU A 408 29.14 -10.35 33.69
N PRO A 409 30.31 -10.64 34.31
CA PRO A 409 30.46 -10.71 35.76
C PRO A 409 30.55 -9.30 36.38
N ILE A 410 29.65 -8.40 35.98
CA ILE A 410 29.57 -7.05 36.53
C ILE A 410 28.57 -7.12 37.68
N THR A 411 29.05 -6.86 38.89
CA THR A 411 28.19 -6.79 40.09
C THR A 411 28.08 -5.36 40.59
N GLY A 412 26.99 -5.06 41.29
CA GLY A 412 26.81 -3.76 41.96
C GLY A 412 26.32 -2.63 41.03
N PRO A 413 26.66 -1.36 41.33
CA PRO A 413 26.06 -0.19 40.69
C PRO A 413 26.26 -0.10 39.17
N ALA A 414 27.38 -0.61 38.66
CA ALA A 414 27.67 -0.58 37.22
C ALA A 414 26.68 -1.44 36.41
N ALA A 415 26.29 -2.61 36.94
CA ALA A 415 25.30 -3.46 36.29
C ALA A 415 23.93 -2.77 36.22
N LEU A 416 23.52 -2.10 37.29
CA LEU A 416 22.28 -1.33 37.32
C LEU A 416 22.27 -0.22 36.27
N ILE A 417 23.36 0.57 36.16
CA ILE A 417 23.48 1.66 35.18
C ILE A 417 23.40 1.12 33.75
N ILE A 418 24.11 0.04 33.45
CA ILE A 418 24.12 -0.58 32.12
C ILE A 418 22.73 -1.16 31.80
N GLY A 419 22.08 -1.82 32.76
CA GLY A 419 20.73 -2.35 32.61
C GLY A 419 19.69 -1.25 32.35
N ILE A 420 19.80 -0.10 33.05
CA ILE A 420 18.97 1.09 32.77
C ILE A 420 19.21 1.59 31.35
N ALA A 421 20.48 1.73 30.94
CA ALA A 421 20.82 2.17 29.60
C ALA A 421 20.25 1.23 28.53
N GLY A 422 20.38 -0.09 28.72
CA GLY A 422 19.78 -1.11 27.85
C GLY A 422 18.26 -0.97 27.75
N ALA A 423 17.57 -0.82 28.89
CA ALA A 423 16.10 -0.67 28.91
C ALA A 423 15.65 0.61 28.18
N VAL A 424 16.34 1.73 28.41
CA VAL A 424 16.08 3.00 27.72
C VAL A 424 16.30 2.86 26.22
N LEU A 425 17.35 2.16 25.79
CA LEU A 425 17.62 1.91 24.37
C LEU A 425 16.57 0.99 23.73
N CYS A 426 16.13 -0.09 24.41
CA CYS A 426 15.07 -0.97 23.92
C CYS A 426 13.77 -0.18 23.68
N PHE A 427 13.40 0.66 24.64
CA PHE A 427 12.26 1.56 24.52
C PHE A 427 12.45 2.56 23.37
N ALA A 428 13.56 3.30 23.37
CA ALA A 428 13.83 4.35 22.39
C ALA A 428 13.85 3.79 20.96
N PHE A 429 14.54 2.67 20.71
CA PHE A 429 14.55 2.05 19.38
C PHE A 429 13.18 1.56 18.95
N THR A 430 12.34 1.08 19.86
CA THR A 430 10.97 0.65 19.53
C THR A 430 10.09 1.84 19.15
N VAL A 431 10.17 2.96 19.88
CA VAL A 431 9.45 4.20 19.54
C VAL A 431 9.96 4.80 18.23
N ILE A 432 11.29 4.88 18.06
CA ILE A 432 11.92 5.38 16.83
C ILE A 432 11.52 4.52 15.64
N TYR A 433 11.58 3.19 15.75
CA TYR A 433 11.21 2.30 14.66
C TYR A 433 9.74 2.45 14.26
N SER A 434 8.84 2.56 15.24
CA SER A 434 7.41 2.85 14.99
C SER A 434 7.25 4.18 14.24
N GLY A 435 8.02 5.21 14.64
CA GLY A 435 8.07 6.50 13.96
C GLY A 435 8.64 6.42 12.55
N VAL A 436 9.74 5.69 12.33
CA VAL A 436 10.35 5.48 11.01
C VAL A 436 9.39 4.77 10.08
N ARG A 437 8.73 3.69 10.54
CA ARG A 437 7.76 2.95 9.74
C ARG A 437 6.59 3.82 9.29
N GLY A 438 6.02 4.62 10.20
CA GLY A 438 4.97 5.57 9.83
C GLY A 438 5.49 6.72 8.95
N GLY A 439 6.74 7.14 9.14
CA GLY A 439 7.42 8.12 8.29
C GLY A 439 7.68 7.64 6.87
N LEU A 440 7.95 6.34 6.66
CA LEU A 440 8.09 5.75 5.33
C LEU A 440 6.79 5.77 4.54
N GLU A 441 5.66 5.44 5.19
CA GLU A 441 4.33 5.57 4.58
C GLU A 441 4.01 7.03 4.23
N LEU A 442 4.36 7.97 5.12
CA LEU A 442 4.20 9.41 4.87
C LEU A 442 5.09 9.88 3.71
N HIS A 443 6.34 9.40 3.63
CA HIS A 443 7.26 9.71 2.55
C HIS A 443 6.73 9.21 1.20
N LYS A 444 6.16 8.01 1.15
CA LYS A 444 5.49 7.47 -0.04
C LYS A 444 4.39 8.42 -0.52
N THR A 445 3.51 8.87 0.38
CA THR A 445 2.46 9.84 0.06
C THR A 445 3.03 11.18 -0.42
N HIS A 446 4.15 11.66 0.16
CA HIS A 446 4.85 12.86 -0.31
C HIS A 446 5.39 12.73 -1.73
N VAL A 447 5.96 11.57 -2.08
CA VAL A 447 6.44 11.29 -3.43
C VAL A 447 5.25 11.27 -4.40
N THR A 448 4.17 10.55 -4.07
CA THR A 448 2.94 10.54 -4.88
C THR A 448 2.36 11.93 -5.09
N LYS A 449 2.35 12.78 -4.05
CA LYS A 449 1.95 14.19 -4.18
C LYS A 449 2.85 14.98 -5.13
N LYS A 450 4.17 14.79 -5.01
CA LYS A 450 5.14 15.47 -5.88
C LYS A 450 4.92 15.09 -7.34
N GLU A 451 4.73 13.80 -7.62
CA GLU A 451 4.42 13.28 -8.95
C GLU A 451 3.10 13.85 -9.48
N ALA A 452 2.02 13.81 -8.69
CA ALA A 452 0.73 14.38 -9.08
C ALA A 452 0.82 15.88 -9.38
N LYS A 453 1.66 16.63 -8.64
CA LYS A 453 1.92 18.04 -8.90
C LYS A 453 2.74 18.27 -10.17
N GLU A 454 3.77 17.46 -10.41
CA GLU A 454 4.59 17.53 -11.63
C GLU A 454 3.74 17.21 -12.87
N ASP A 455 2.90 16.17 -12.79
CA ASP A 455 1.97 15.80 -13.87
C ASP A 455 0.94 16.91 -14.10
N TYR A 456 0.40 17.51 -13.04
CA TYR A 456 -0.50 18.67 -13.13
C TYR A 456 0.15 19.86 -13.86
N LEU A 457 1.37 20.24 -13.47
CA LEU A 457 2.09 21.36 -14.09
C LEU A 457 2.45 21.07 -15.54
N LYS A 458 2.92 19.85 -15.82
CA LYS A 458 3.23 19.40 -17.19
C LYS A 458 2.00 19.47 -18.08
N LYS A 459 0.83 19.08 -17.56
CA LYS A 459 -0.44 19.14 -18.31
C LYS A 459 -0.92 20.57 -18.57
N ILE A 460 -0.69 21.48 -17.63
CA ILE A 460 -0.94 22.92 -17.86
C ILE A 460 -0.01 23.45 -18.94
N GLU A 461 1.28 23.10 -18.90
CA GLU A 461 2.26 23.52 -19.91
C GLU A 461 1.92 22.96 -21.30
N GLU A 462 1.55 21.67 -21.37
CA GLU A 462 1.06 21.01 -22.60
C GLU A 462 -0.15 21.77 -23.17
N PHE A 463 -1.12 22.10 -22.32
CA PHE A 463 -2.29 22.88 -22.74
C PHE A 463 -1.92 24.28 -23.26
N LYS A 464 -1.00 24.98 -22.58
CA LYS A 464 -0.52 26.31 -23.03
C LYS A 464 0.20 26.24 -24.36
N LEU A 465 1.09 25.25 -24.53
CA LEU A 465 1.83 25.05 -25.79
C LEU A 465 0.88 24.74 -26.94
N LEU A 466 -0.10 23.85 -26.73
CA LEU A 466 -1.10 23.52 -27.76
C LEU A 466 -1.93 24.73 -28.17
N LEU A 467 -2.28 25.62 -27.23
CA LEU A 467 -2.98 26.87 -27.55
C LEU A 467 -2.10 27.87 -28.32
N LEU A 468 -0.80 27.90 -28.05
CA LEU A 468 0.15 28.77 -28.76
C LEU A 468 0.42 28.28 -30.19
N GLU A 469 0.60 26.97 -30.35
CA GLU A 469 0.85 26.34 -31.65
C GLU A 469 -0.39 26.31 -32.53
N ASN A 470 -1.57 26.12 -31.92
CA ASN A 470 -2.85 26.07 -32.62
C ASN A 470 -3.93 26.85 -31.85
N PRO A 471 -4.09 28.15 -32.09
CA PRO A 471 -5.14 28.96 -31.44
C PRO A 471 -6.55 28.40 -31.67
N ASP A 472 -6.77 27.81 -32.84
CA ASP A 472 -8.03 27.20 -33.29
C ASP A 472 -8.13 25.70 -32.91
N LEU A 473 -7.37 25.24 -31.89
CA LEU A 473 -7.46 23.88 -31.38
C LEU A 473 -8.92 23.50 -31.06
N ASP A 474 -9.29 22.25 -31.36
CA ASP A 474 -10.64 21.73 -31.17
C ASP A 474 -11.13 21.92 -29.74
N ASP A 475 -12.38 22.36 -29.58
CA ASP A 475 -12.94 22.68 -28.26
C ASP A 475 -13.04 21.42 -27.38
N ASN A 476 -13.28 20.25 -27.98
CA ASN A 476 -13.29 19.00 -27.20
C ASN A 476 -11.90 18.65 -26.68
N GLU A 477 -10.85 18.84 -27.48
CA GLU A 477 -9.48 18.60 -27.03
C GLU A 477 -9.09 19.53 -25.88
N LYS A 478 -9.49 20.81 -25.96
CA LYS A 478 -9.32 21.77 -24.85
C LYS A 478 -10.06 21.32 -23.59
N LYS A 479 -11.33 20.93 -23.73
CA LYS A 479 -12.17 20.45 -22.62
C LYS A 479 -11.63 19.17 -22.00
N PHE A 480 -11.10 18.26 -22.80
CA PHE A 480 -10.47 17.03 -22.33
C PHE A 480 -9.24 17.32 -21.48
N LEU A 481 -8.31 18.14 -21.99
CA LEU A 481 -7.12 18.53 -21.23
C LEU A 481 -7.47 19.28 -19.95
N PHE A 482 -8.49 20.14 -19.98
CA PHE A 482 -9.01 20.80 -18.79
C PHE A 482 -9.49 19.78 -17.74
N LEU A 483 -10.23 18.74 -18.14
CA LEU A 483 -10.67 17.69 -17.22
C LEU A 483 -9.50 16.87 -16.67
N GLU A 484 -8.47 16.57 -17.47
CA GLU A 484 -7.24 15.93 -16.99
C GLU A 484 -6.54 16.80 -15.94
N ILE A 485 -6.40 18.10 -16.21
CA ILE A 485 -5.81 19.08 -15.29
C ILE A 485 -6.63 19.15 -14.00
N LYS A 486 -7.96 19.23 -14.09
CA LYS A 486 -8.87 19.26 -12.94
C LYS A 486 -8.76 17.99 -12.09
N LYS A 487 -8.64 16.82 -12.73
CA LYS A 487 -8.44 15.56 -12.02
C LYS A 487 -7.10 15.51 -11.30
N LEU A 488 -6.02 15.91 -11.95
CA LEU A 488 -4.69 15.95 -11.34
C LEU A 488 -4.63 16.97 -10.18
N LYS A 489 -5.35 18.09 -10.31
CA LYS A 489 -5.54 19.08 -9.24
C LYS A 489 -6.26 18.48 -8.04
N ALA A 490 -7.36 17.76 -8.27
CA ALA A 490 -8.12 17.07 -7.23
C ALA A 490 -7.29 15.98 -6.53
N GLU A 491 -6.53 15.18 -7.29
CA GLU A 491 -5.61 14.17 -6.75
C GLU A 491 -4.51 14.83 -5.91
N ASN A 492 -3.90 15.92 -6.38
CA ASN A 492 -2.88 16.66 -5.62
C ASN A 492 -3.43 17.22 -4.29
N GLU A 493 -4.66 17.78 -4.29
CA GLU A 493 -5.30 18.23 -3.05
C GLU A 493 -5.70 17.06 -2.13
N TYR A 494 -6.18 15.94 -2.67
CA TYR A 494 -6.44 14.72 -1.91
C TYR A 494 -5.16 14.21 -1.23
N GLN A 495 -4.05 14.11 -1.97
CA GLN A 495 -2.75 13.66 -1.43
C GLN A 495 -2.23 14.63 -0.35
N LYS A 496 -2.46 15.93 -0.51
CA LYS A 496 -2.13 16.94 0.51
C LYS A 496 -2.94 16.73 1.79
N GLN A 497 -4.23 16.44 1.71
CA GLN A 497 -5.04 16.09 2.88
C GLN A 497 -4.60 14.75 3.50
N MET A 498 -4.28 13.76 2.66
CA MET A 498 -3.77 12.46 3.11
C MET A 498 -2.47 12.59 3.90
N ILE A 499 -1.54 13.46 3.48
CA ILE A 499 -0.31 13.77 4.22
C ILE A 499 -0.64 14.30 5.63
N VAL A 500 -1.60 15.23 5.74
CA VAL A 500 -2.02 15.76 7.05
C VAL A 500 -2.62 14.66 7.92
N PHE A 501 -3.52 13.85 7.34
CA PHE A 501 -4.15 12.73 8.03
C PHE A 501 -3.12 11.73 8.58
N GLN A 502 -2.20 11.27 7.74
CA GLN A 502 -1.15 10.34 8.12
C GLN A 502 -0.17 10.94 9.12
N THR A 503 0.18 12.23 8.97
CA THR A 503 1.03 12.97 9.92
C THR A 503 0.37 13.01 11.30
N MET A 504 -0.93 13.31 11.38
CA MET A 504 -1.66 13.35 12.66
C MET A 504 -1.71 11.98 13.33
N HIS A 505 -1.93 10.90 12.57
CA HIS A 505 -1.87 9.54 13.10
C HIS A 505 -0.47 9.16 13.58
N LEU A 506 0.56 9.53 12.83
CA LEU A 506 1.96 9.29 13.20
C LEU A 506 2.32 10.00 14.51
N ILE A 507 2.05 11.31 14.59
CA ILE A 507 2.29 12.12 15.80
C ILE A 507 1.55 11.49 16.98
N ARG A 508 0.26 11.16 16.81
CA ARG A 508 -0.52 10.53 17.87
C ARG A 508 0.09 9.21 18.33
N SER A 509 0.49 8.32 17.42
CA SER A 509 1.06 7.03 17.79
C SER A 509 2.36 7.22 18.57
N ILE A 510 3.27 8.06 18.08
CA ILE A 510 4.54 8.36 18.75
C ILE A 510 4.29 8.96 20.14
N VAL A 511 3.38 9.93 20.26
CA VAL A 511 3.05 10.57 21.53
C VAL A 511 2.47 9.57 22.53
N ILE A 512 1.53 8.71 22.09
CA ILE A 512 0.95 7.69 22.97
C ILE A 512 2.03 6.70 23.40
N ASP A 513 2.77 6.12 22.45
CA ASP A 513 3.78 5.11 22.74
C ASP A 513 4.90 5.69 23.65
N ALA A 514 5.25 6.99 23.48
CA ALA A 514 6.25 7.65 24.33
C ALA A 514 5.74 8.02 25.74
N LEU A 515 4.46 8.40 25.89
CA LEU A 515 3.91 8.89 27.15
C LEU A 515 3.36 7.79 28.06
N VAL A 516 3.02 6.62 27.52
CA VAL A 516 2.48 5.50 28.31
C VAL A 516 3.38 5.14 29.51
N PRO A 517 4.71 4.95 29.36
CA PRO A 517 5.57 4.65 30.51
C PRO A 517 5.53 5.74 31.58
N ALA A 518 5.59 7.01 31.18
CA ALA A 518 5.56 8.13 32.12
C ALA A 518 4.21 8.23 32.87
N LEU A 519 3.09 8.01 32.15
CA LEU A 519 1.76 8.01 32.76
C LEU A 519 1.62 6.87 33.78
N VAL A 520 2.11 5.67 33.45
CA VAL A 520 2.10 4.51 34.34
C VAL A 520 3.00 4.74 35.55
N PHE A 521 4.20 5.29 35.34
CA PHE A 521 5.12 5.67 36.42
C PHE A 521 4.44 6.63 37.41
N VAL A 522 3.91 7.73 36.91
CA VAL A 522 3.27 8.75 37.76
C VAL A 522 2.04 8.20 38.46
N GLY A 523 1.20 7.45 37.73
CA GLY A 523 -0.03 6.87 38.25
C GLY A 523 0.20 5.80 39.32
N LEU A 524 1.28 5.03 39.24
CA LEU A 524 1.58 3.97 40.21
C LEU A 524 2.42 4.46 41.39
N VAL A 525 3.38 5.36 41.18
CA VAL A 525 4.35 5.77 42.22
C VAL A 525 3.83 6.91 43.09
N PHE A 526 3.26 7.96 42.49
CA PHE A 526 2.90 9.19 43.22
C PHE A 526 1.44 9.26 43.64
N VAL A 527 0.60 8.35 43.16
CA VAL A 527 -0.85 8.39 43.35
C VAL A 527 -1.30 7.10 44.04
N PRO A 528 -2.29 7.14 44.97
CA PRO A 528 -2.85 5.92 45.54
C PRO A 528 -3.42 5.01 44.43
N LEU A 529 -3.21 3.69 44.56
CA LEU A 529 -3.48 2.73 43.49
C LEU A 529 -4.86 2.88 42.82
N GLY A 530 -5.92 3.09 43.60
CA GLY A 530 -7.27 3.27 43.05
C GLY A 530 -7.41 4.48 42.13
N VAL A 531 -6.79 5.61 42.50
CA VAL A 531 -6.76 6.82 41.67
C VAL A 531 -5.78 6.66 40.51
N GLY A 532 -4.65 6.00 40.73
CA GLY A 532 -3.67 5.67 39.68
C GLY A 532 -4.27 4.84 38.54
N LEU A 533 -5.06 3.80 38.88
CA LEU A 533 -5.79 3.00 37.91
C LEU A 533 -6.82 3.84 37.14
N ALA A 534 -7.51 4.78 37.79
CA ALA A 534 -8.43 5.70 37.13
C ALA A 534 -7.70 6.63 36.14
N VAL A 535 -6.51 7.15 36.50
CA VAL A 535 -5.68 7.97 35.61
C VAL A 535 -5.22 7.19 34.37
N MET A 536 -4.76 5.95 34.55
CA MET A 536 -4.38 5.08 33.42
C MET A 536 -5.60 4.74 32.53
N GLY A 537 -6.76 4.47 33.14
CA GLY A 537 -8.01 4.24 32.42
C GLY A 537 -8.44 5.47 31.59
N ALA A 538 -8.30 6.68 32.14
CA ALA A 538 -8.55 7.92 31.43
C ALA A 538 -7.56 8.13 30.28
N GLY A 539 -6.28 7.82 30.47
CA GLY A 539 -5.26 7.86 29.41
C GLY A 539 -5.58 6.90 28.26
N LEU A 540 -6.00 5.67 28.55
CA LEU A 540 -6.43 4.71 27.54
C LEU A 540 -7.67 5.19 26.78
N LEU A 541 -8.67 5.73 27.50
CA LEU A 541 -9.86 6.30 26.88
C LEU A 541 -9.50 7.46 25.94
N LEU A 542 -8.61 8.35 26.37
CA LEU A 542 -8.11 9.45 25.54
C LEU A 542 -7.37 8.93 24.29
N ALA A 543 -6.56 7.88 24.44
CA ALA A 543 -5.91 7.21 23.32
C ALA A 543 -6.93 6.65 22.32
N ILE A 544 -8.04 6.07 22.77
CA ILE A 544 -9.11 5.56 21.88
C ILE A 544 -9.86 6.73 21.21
N VAL A 545 -10.30 7.71 21.99
CA VAL A 545 -11.09 8.86 21.50
C VAL A 545 -10.30 9.69 20.49
N SER A 546 -9.01 9.91 20.73
CA SER A 546 -8.14 10.62 19.78
C SER A 546 -8.04 9.92 18.42
N ASN A 547 -8.14 8.59 18.35
CA ASN A 547 -8.22 7.85 17.08
C ASN A 547 -9.46 8.26 16.28
N SER A 548 -10.61 8.17 16.95
CA SER A 548 -11.90 8.46 16.35
C SER A 548 -12.00 9.91 15.93
N MET A 549 -11.44 10.83 16.74
CA MET A 549 -11.37 12.24 16.43
C MET A 549 -10.52 12.54 15.20
N ILE A 550 -9.31 11.96 15.08
CA ILE A 550 -8.47 12.15 13.88
C ILE A 550 -9.18 11.62 12.65
N ASN A 551 -9.81 10.44 12.74
CA ASN A 551 -10.58 9.87 11.64
C ASN A 551 -11.80 10.71 11.25
N ALA A 552 -12.47 11.34 12.21
CA ALA A 552 -13.62 12.20 11.93
C ALA A 552 -13.22 13.54 11.32
N ILE A 553 -12.08 14.12 11.72
CA ILE A 553 -11.66 15.47 11.31
C ILE A 553 -10.82 15.46 10.04
N PHE A 554 -9.90 14.51 9.91
CA PHE A 554 -8.83 14.58 8.90
C PHE A 554 -8.94 13.53 7.80
N LYS A 555 -9.84 12.54 7.90
CA LYS A 555 -9.93 11.50 6.87
C LYS A 555 -10.35 12.15 5.54
N PRO A 556 -9.50 12.10 4.51
CA PRO A 556 -9.79 12.76 3.25
C PRO A 556 -10.91 12.03 2.51
N ALA A 557 -11.77 12.80 1.86
CA ALA A 557 -12.71 12.29 0.87
C ALA A 557 -12.06 12.41 -0.51
N LYS A 558 -12.17 11.37 -1.34
CA LYS A 558 -11.71 11.46 -2.72
C LYS A 558 -12.77 12.26 -3.49
N ASP A 559 -12.38 13.40 -4.03
CA ASP A 559 -13.26 14.20 -4.88
C ASP A 559 -13.41 13.49 -6.23
N GLU A 560 -14.61 12.95 -6.47
CA GLU A 560 -14.96 12.39 -7.78
C GLU A 560 -15.17 13.53 -8.79
N LEU A 561 -14.71 13.32 -10.02
CA LEU A 561 -14.91 14.27 -11.09
C LEU A 561 -16.41 14.37 -11.38
N LYS A 562 -17.03 15.49 -10.97
CA LYS A 562 -18.43 15.78 -11.29
C LYS A 562 -18.58 16.06 -12.79
N SER A 563 -19.83 16.18 -13.25
CA SER A 563 -20.16 16.60 -14.62
C SER A 563 -19.35 17.83 -15.04
N PHE A 564 -19.00 17.90 -16.32
CA PHE A 564 -18.29 19.03 -16.90
C PHE A 564 -19.04 20.34 -16.61
N ASP A 565 -18.30 21.35 -16.14
CA ASP A 565 -18.81 22.68 -15.81
C ASP A 565 -18.23 23.68 -16.82
N GLU A 566 -19.12 24.20 -17.68
CA GLU A 566 -18.75 25.12 -18.76
C GLU A 566 -18.28 26.48 -18.23
N ASP A 567 -18.82 26.94 -17.10
CA ASP A 567 -18.44 28.23 -16.51
C ASP A 567 -17.06 28.14 -15.86
N GLU A 568 -16.77 27.02 -15.19
CA GLU A 568 -15.44 26.73 -14.65
C GLU A 568 -14.39 26.64 -15.76
N TYR A 569 -14.70 25.95 -16.86
CA TYR A 569 -13.83 25.85 -18.03
C TYR A 569 -13.56 27.23 -18.66
N ARG A 570 -14.59 28.06 -18.89
CA ARG A 570 -14.42 29.43 -19.41
C ARG A 570 -13.56 30.28 -18.48
N THR A 571 -13.74 30.13 -17.18
CA THR A 571 -12.93 30.83 -16.16
C THR A 571 -11.48 30.35 -16.19
N PHE A 572 -11.24 29.05 -16.40
CA PHE A 572 -9.90 28.48 -16.55
C PHE A 572 -9.19 29.03 -17.80
N CYS A 573 -9.85 28.99 -18.96
CA CYS A 573 -9.28 29.48 -20.22
C CYS A 573 -8.92 30.98 -20.16
N THR A 574 -9.74 31.79 -19.49
CA THR A 574 -9.48 33.24 -19.34
C THR A 574 -8.38 33.57 -18.34
N ASN A 575 -8.12 32.69 -17.35
CA ASN A 575 -7.19 32.96 -16.25
C ASN A 575 -5.95 32.07 -16.25
N ILE A 576 -5.68 31.35 -17.34
CA ILE A 576 -4.62 30.34 -17.37
C ILE A 576 -3.21 30.90 -17.10
N GLU A 577 -2.98 32.18 -17.45
CA GLU A 577 -1.73 32.88 -17.14
C GLU A 577 -1.59 33.24 -15.65
N CYS A 578 -2.72 33.35 -14.94
CA CYS A 578 -2.75 33.68 -13.51
C CYS A 578 -2.74 32.45 -12.59
N GLU A 579 -3.00 31.25 -13.11
CA GLU A 579 -3.12 30.04 -12.30
C GLU A 579 -1.77 29.57 -11.72
N ASP A 580 -0.66 29.83 -12.41
CA ASP A 580 0.71 29.58 -11.90
C ASP A 580 1.07 30.48 -10.70
N LYS A 581 0.39 31.63 -10.56
CA LYS A 581 0.70 32.65 -9.55
C LYS A 581 -0.23 32.63 -8.35
N LYS A 582 -1.34 31.88 -8.39
CA LYS A 582 -2.18 31.66 -7.20
C LYS A 582 -1.45 30.71 -6.25
N SER A 583 -0.47 31.26 -5.54
CA SER A 583 0.15 30.63 -4.38
C SER A 583 -0.97 30.16 -3.45
N VAL A 584 -0.91 28.88 -3.10
CA VAL A 584 -1.85 28.19 -2.22
C VAL A 584 -2.17 29.10 -1.03
N PRO A 585 -3.45 29.42 -0.75
CA PRO A 585 -3.79 30.13 0.48
C PRO A 585 -3.19 29.32 1.62
N LEU A 586 -2.34 29.96 2.44
CA LEU A 586 -1.70 29.35 3.58
C LEU A 586 -2.79 28.62 4.38
N ALA A 587 -2.82 27.28 4.27
CA ALA A 587 -3.72 26.48 5.07
C ALA A 587 -3.41 26.84 6.52
N SER A 588 -4.42 27.34 7.23
CA SER A 588 -4.34 27.84 8.59
C SER A 588 -3.34 27.03 9.40
N THR A 589 -2.18 27.62 9.66
CA THR A 589 -1.05 27.04 10.37
C THR A 589 -1.45 26.87 11.83
N PHE A 590 -2.21 25.82 12.13
CA PHE A 590 -2.68 25.53 13.48
C PHE A 590 -1.55 25.08 14.42
N PHE A 591 -0.34 24.83 13.88
CA PHE A 591 0.83 24.39 14.66
C PHE A 591 2.14 25.17 14.42
N MET A 592 2.17 26.20 13.56
CA MET A 592 3.29 27.15 13.59
C MET A 592 2.90 28.31 14.50
N GLY A 593 3.36 28.23 15.75
CA GLY A 593 3.28 29.32 16.69
C GLY A 593 3.82 30.60 16.04
N SER A 594 3.06 31.68 16.21
CA SER A 594 3.46 33.03 15.87
C SER A 594 4.76 33.41 16.58
N THR A 595 5.90 33.22 15.94
CA THR A 595 7.09 34.01 16.26
C THR A 595 6.99 35.27 15.44
N ASP A 596 6.20 36.20 15.95
CA ASP A 596 6.20 37.59 15.52
C ASP A 596 6.98 38.38 16.59
N LYS A 597 8.20 38.81 16.21
CA LYS A 597 8.98 39.98 16.68
C LYS A 597 10.49 39.75 16.48
N SER A 598 11.04 40.35 15.43
CA SER A 598 12.14 41.33 15.58
C SER A 598 12.45 42.02 14.24
N GLU A 599 12.05 43.28 14.16
CA GLU A 599 12.79 44.45 13.66
C GLU A 599 13.54 44.39 12.32
N ASP A 600 13.03 45.19 11.38
CA ASP A 600 13.74 46.14 10.53
C ASP A 600 15.12 45.74 9.96
N LYS A 601 15.11 45.27 8.71
CA LYS A 601 16.12 45.70 7.73
C LYS A 601 15.47 45.95 6.36
N LYS A 602 15.54 47.21 5.92
CA LYS A 602 15.25 47.68 4.55
C LYS A 602 16.04 46.89 3.51
N PRO A 603 15.45 46.54 2.35
CA PRO A 603 16.23 46.26 1.16
C PRO A 603 16.49 47.58 0.41
N LEU A 604 17.77 47.83 0.14
CA LEU A 604 18.27 48.79 -0.84
C LEU A 604 18.47 48.04 -2.16
N LEU A 605 18.09 48.69 -3.27
CA LEU A 605 18.18 48.27 -4.68
C LEU A 605 17.02 47.32 -5.08
N GLY A 606 16.10 47.64 -5.99
CA GLY A 606 16.12 48.66 -7.06
C GLY A 606 16.38 47.97 -8.40
N GLU A 607 15.38 47.27 -8.93
CA GLU A 607 15.32 46.92 -10.36
C GLU A 607 13.86 47.01 -10.82
N ASP A 608 13.64 47.95 -11.73
CA ASP A 608 12.39 48.25 -12.41
C ASP A 608 11.95 47.08 -13.29
N SER A 609 10.68 46.68 -13.18
CA SER A 609 9.95 46.06 -14.29
C SER A 609 8.57 46.70 -14.38
N GLY A 610 8.51 47.75 -15.19
CA GLY A 610 7.26 48.38 -15.61
C GLY A 610 6.59 47.61 -16.76
N LEU A 611 5.31 47.97 -16.93
CA LEU A 611 4.44 47.75 -18.09
C LEU A 611 3.82 46.36 -18.28
N CYS A 612 2.56 46.25 -17.83
CA CYS A 612 1.47 45.78 -18.69
C CYS A 612 0.22 46.62 -18.38
N SER A 613 0.01 47.65 -19.20
CA SER A 613 -1.24 48.40 -19.28
C SER A 613 -1.64 48.54 -20.74
N GLY A 614 -2.79 47.96 -21.08
CA GLY A 614 -3.60 48.31 -22.24
C GLY A 614 -3.42 47.44 -23.47
N LEU A 615 -4.50 46.79 -23.90
CA LEU A 615 -5.12 47.04 -25.21
C LEU A 615 -6.53 46.45 -25.27
N ASN A 616 -7.40 47.20 -25.94
CA ASN A 616 -8.72 46.81 -26.46
C ASN A 616 -8.58 45.78 -27.58
#